data_AF-A0A377M0K3-F1
#
_entry.id   AF-A0A377M0K3-F1
#
_cell.length_a   1.000
_cell.length_b   1.000
_cell.length_c   1.000
_cell.angle_alpha   90.00
_cell.angle_beta   90.00
_cell.angle_gamma   90.00
#
_symmetry.space_group_name_H-M   'P 1'
#
loop_
_entity.id
_entity.type
_entity.pdbx_description
1 polymer ?
#
loop_
_entity_poly.entity_id
_entity_poly.type
_entity_poly.pdbx_seq_one_letter_code
_entity_poly.pdbx_strand_id
1 'polypeptide(L)'
;MLPEPMLDVFFAARQQPVPIMIGSNSDEASVMAVFGIDLAGQIQKLRRERRFGLGLIKLLYPGVKGDEELGRQVCRDMAFTTMGYVVMQAQQRVGAPCWRYWFDYVAEAEHATYINGAWHGNEVPYVFDTLGEVEPSRQYVNARDVQFAAHVADYWVSFARDAGHRDSLPGPTHWPACRKGRDVLLRIGVNKHAGFKLENRFMRARMSLFKRVMKHHVNLD
;
A
#
# COMPACT_ATOMS: atom_id res chain seq x y z
N MET A 1 21.98 -9.28 11.28
CA MET A 1 21.21 -10.53 11.08
C MET A 1 20.01 -10.49 12.02
N LEU A 2 18.80 -10.80 11.54
CA LEU A 2 17.62 -10.98 12.40
C LEU A 2 17.59 -12.43 12.92
N PRO A 3 17.13 -12.68 14.15
CA PRO A 3 17.13 -14.01 14.75
C PRO A 3 16.07 -14.96 14.15
N GLU A 4 15.05 -14.41 13.47
CA GLU A 4 13.99 -15.16 12.81
C GLU A 4 13.41 -14.38 11.62
N PRO A 5 12.74 -15.03 10.66
CA PRO A 5 12.11 -14.35 9.53
C PRO A 5 11.04 -13.34 9.99
N MET A 6 11.08 -12.12 9.44
CA MET A 6 10.19 -11.02 9.82
C MET A 6 8.70 -11.37 9.69
N LEU A 7 8.33 -12.11 8.64
CA LEU A 7 6.94 -12.54 8.44
C LEU A 7 6.43 -13.46 9.56
N ASP A 8 7.27 -14.33 10.08
CA ASP A 8 6.89 -15.25 11.17
C ASP A 8 6.61 -14.48 12.46
N VAL A 9 7.40 -13.44 12.74
CA VAL A 9 7.19 -12.53 13.87
C VAL A 9 5.79 -11.91 13.80
N PHE A 10 5.43 -11.30 12.66
CA PHE A 10 4.14 -10.65 12.49
C PHE A 10 2.98 -11.64 12.43
N PHE A 11 3.16 -12.81 11.79
CA PHE A 11 2.12 -13.86 11.78
C PHE A 11 1.86 -14.43 13.17
N ALA A 12 2.89 -14.54 14.00
CA ALA A 12 2.76 -14.95 15.40
C ALA A 12 2.28 -13.81 16.32
N ALA A 13 2.33 -12.55 15.84
CA ALA A 13 2.07 -11.34 16.61
C ALA A 13 3.08 -11.14 17.78
N ARG A 14 4.37 -11.38 17.50
CA ARG A 14 5.49 -11.24 18.46
C ARG A 14 6.27 -9.93 18.32
N GLN A 15 5.89 -9.06 17.39
CA GLN A 15 6.52 -7.75 17.23
C GLN A 15 6.30 -6.88 18.48
N GLN A 16 7.17 -5.90 18.71
CA GLN A 16 6.99 -4.91 19.77
C GLN A 16 5.67 -4.13 19.57
N PRO A 17 4.87 -3.90 20.62
CA PRO A 17 3.54 -3.31 20.52
C PRO A 17 3.58 -1.77 20.44
N VAL A 18 4.39 -1.24 19.53
CA VAL A 18 4.49 0.22 19.28
C VAL A 18 3.50 0.67 18.21
N PRO A 19 3.02 1.93 18.22
CA PRO A 19 2.22 2.48 17.13
C PRO A 19 2.91 2.35 15.76
N ILE A 20 2.16 2.00 14.71
CA ILE A 20 2.69 1.86 13.34
C ILE A 20 1.84 2.64 12.35
N MET A 21 2.48 3.38 11.43
CA MET A 21 1.89 3.84 10.18
C MET A 21 2.50 3.03 9.03
N ILE A 22 1.68 2.48 8.14
CA ILE A 22 2.13 1.61 7.04
C ILE A 22 1.19 1.69 5.84
N GLY A 23 1.72 1.60 4.63
CA GLY A 23 0.91 1.67 3.42
C GLY A 23 1.64 1.17 2.19
N SER A 24 1.03 1.46 1.04
CA SER A 24 1.56 1.15 -0.27
C SER A 24 0.98 2.12 -1.31
N ASN A 25 1.63 2.20 -2.45
CA ASN A 25 1.22 3.03 -3.59
C ASN A 25 0.27 2.28 -4.54
N SER A 26 -0.44 3.03 -5.39
CA SER A 26 -1.46 2.43 -6.26
C SER A 26 -0.92 1.63 -7.45
N ASP A 27 0.35 1.84 -7.78
CA ASP A 27 1.09 1.13 -8.81
C ASP A 27 2.50 0.69 -8.34
N GLU A 28 2.60 0.06 -7.16
CA GLU A 28 3.89 -0.47 -6.66
C GLU A 28 4.59 -1.45 -7.60
N ALA A 29 3.80 -2.18 -8.40
CA ALA A 29 4.33 -3.15 -9.34
C ALA A 29 5.15 -2.50 -10.46
N SER A 30 5.14 -1.16 -10.61
CA SER A 30 5.97 -0.46 -11.57
C SER A 30 7.47 -0.74 -11.40
N VAL A 31 7.93 -1.00 -10.16
CA VAL A 31 9.34 -1.33 -9.89
C VAL A 31 9.72 -2.75 -10.31
N MET A 32 8.74 -3.64 -10.47
CA MET A 32 9.01 -5.05 -10.81
C MET A 32 9.64 -5.20 -12.19
N ALA A 33 9.28 -4.34 -13.14
CA ALA A 33 9.92 -4.29 -14.45
C ALA A 33 11.42 -3.92 -14.35
N VAL A 34 11.78 -3.02 -13.43
CA VAL A 34 13.17 -2.62 -13.16
C VAL A 34 13.98 -3.79 -12.61
N PHE A 35 13.36 -4.68 -11.83
CA PHE A 35 13.98 -5.91 -11.33
C PHE A 35 13.92 -7.10 -12.30
N GLY A 36 13.50 -6.88 -13.56
CA GLY A 36 13.43 -7.92 -14.58
C GLY A 36 12.34 -8.96 -14.36
N ILE A 37 11.32 -8.66 -13.55
CA ILE A 37 10.20 -9.56 -13.29
C ILE A 37 9.15 -9.42 -14.39
N ASP A 38 9.02 -10.45 -15.23
CA ASP A 38 7.97 -10.54 -16.24
C ASP A 38 6.62 -10.92 -15.61
N LEU A 39 5.82 -9.89 -15.32
CA LEU A 39 4.48 -10.02 -14.73
C LEU A 39 3.52 -10.82 -15.63
N ALA A 40 3.59 -10.61 -16.94
CA ALA A 40 2.74 -11.31 -17.90
C ALA A 40 3.14 -12.80 -17.99
N GLY A 41 4.43 -13.09 -18.02
CA GLY A 41 4.98 -14.44 -17.96
C GLY A 41 4.58 -15.18 -16.69
N GLN A 42 4.57 -14.52 -15.53
CA GLN A 42 4.09 -15.11 -14.28
C GLN A 42 2.60 -15.49 -14.33
N ILE A 43 1.74 -14.62 -14.89
CA ILE A 43 0.32 -14.93 -15.07
C ILE A 43 0.11 -16.05 -16.09
N GLN A 44 0.88 -16.08 -17.18
CA GLN A 44 0.83 -17.17 -18.16
C GLN A 44 1.28 -18.50 -17.57
N LYS A 45 2.33 -18.50 -16.74
CA LYS A 45 2.76 -19.68 -15.98
C LYS A 45 1.66 -20.14 -15.02
N LEU A 46 1.07 -19.22 -14.25
CA LEU A 46 -0.03 -19.52 -13.33
C LEU A 46 -1.26 -20.05 -14.06
N ARG A 47 -1.55 -19.56 -15.27
CA ARG A 47 -2.63 -20.09 -16.12
C ARG A 47 -2.38 -21.54 -16.52
N ARG A 48 -1.14 -21.87 -16.90
CA ARG A 48 -0.75 -23.22 -17.33
C ARG A 48 -0.80 -24.20 -16.16
N GLU A 49 -0.25 -23.81 -15.01
CA GLU A 49 -0.05 -24.70 -13.87
C GLU A 49 -1.25 -24.76 -12.91
N ARG A 50 -2.02 -23.67 -12.80
CA ARG A 50 -3.10 -23.52 -11.80
C ARG A 50 -4.31 -22.79 -12.38
N ARG A 51 -4.82 -23.26 -13.53
CA ARG A 51 -5.95 -22.65 -14.27
C ARG A 51 -7.17 -22.34 -13.39
N PHE A 52 -7.58 -23.28 -12.53
CA PHE A 52 -8.69 -23.06 -11.59
C PHE A 52 -8.38 -21.98 -10.55
N GLY A 53 -7.15 -21.97 -10.02
CA GLY A 53 -6.70 -20.93 -9.08
C GLY A 53 -6.69 -19.53 -9.71
N LEU A 54 -6.25 -19.41 -10.97
CA LEU A 54 -6.32 -18.14 -11.70
C LEU A 54 -7.76 -17.68 -11.92
N GLY A 55 -8.69 -18.59 -12.19
CA GLY A 55 -10.12 -18.27 -12.30
C GLY A 55 -10.68 -17.66 -11.01
N LEU A 56 -10.33 -18.23 -9.85
CA LEU A 56 -10.71 -17.69 -8.55
C LEU A 56 -10.07 -16.33 -8.25
N ILE A 57 -8.80 -16.14 -8.62
CA ILE A 57 -8.11 -14.85 -8.48
C ILE A 57 -8.82 -13.79 -9.31
N LYS A 58 -9.19 -14.06 -10.57
CA LYS A 58 -9.89 -13.10 -11.44
C LYS A 58 -11.18 -12.55 -10.82
N LEU A 59 -11.93 -13.37 -10.07
CA LEU A 59 -13.16 -12.93 -9.39
C LEU A 59 -12.89 -11.85 -8.33
N LEU A 60 -11.67 -11.77 -7.80
CA LEU A 60 -11.27 -10.73 -6.85
C LEU A 60 -10.91 -9.39 -7.51
N TYR A 61 -10.74 -9.36 -8.84
CA TYR A 61 -10.35 -8.18 -9.61
C TYR A 61 -11.44 -7.77 -10.62
N PRO A 62 -12.63 -7.35 -10.15
CA PRO A 62 -13.70 -6.92 -11.04
C PRO A 62 -13.24 -5.72 -11.88
N GLY A 63 -13.59 -5.74 -13.17
CA GLY A 63 -13.26 -4.66 -14.12
C GLY A 63 -11.85 -4.73 -14.72
N VAL A 64 -10.96 -5.59 -14.22
CA VAL A 64 -9.62 -5.77 -14.78
C VAL A 64 -9.67 -6.63 -16.05
N LYS A 65 -9.10 -6.11 -17.13
CA LYS A 65 -9.04 -6.76 -18.45
C LYS A 65 -7.59 -6.94 -18.88
N GLY A 66 -7.30 -8.06 -19.53
CA GLY A 66 -5.95 -8.39 -19.98
C GLY A 66 -5.09 -9.00 -18.87
N ASP A 67 -4.08 -9.74 -19.29
CA ASP A 67 -3.20 -10.47 -18.36
C ASP A 67 -2.13 -9.60 -17.74
N GLU A 68 -1.67 -8.60 -18.49
CA GLU A 68 -0.70 -7.63 -18.03
C GLU A 68 -1.25 -6.83 -16.85
N GLU A 69 -2.41 -6.20 -17.00
CA GLU A 69 -3.04 -5.43 -15.93
C GLU A 69 -3.44 -6.30 -14.74
N LEU A 70 -3.93 -7.52 -14.99
CA LEU A 70 -4.19 -8.48 -13.91
C LEU A 70 -2.89 -8.85 -13.18
N GLY A 71 -1.81 -9.13 -13.92
CA GLY A 71 -0.50 -9.46 -13.36
C GLY A 71 0.07 -8.33 -12.53
N ARG A 72 -0.03 -7.09 -13.03
CA ARG A 72 0.38 -5.88 -12.31
C ARG A 72 -0.34 -5.74 -10.97
N GLN A 73 -1.67 -5.80 -10.97
CA GLN A 73 -2.43 -5.66 -9.72
C GLN A 73 -2.21 -6.83 -8.76
N VAL A 74 -2.15 -8.07 -9.26
CA VAL A 74 -1.86 -9.27 -8.44
C VAL A 74 -0.48 -9.17 -7.81
N CYS A 75 0.53 -8.77 -8.58
CA CYS A 75 1.90 -8.63 -8.07
C CYS A 75 2.01 -7.52 -7.04
N ARG A 76 1.44 -6.32 -7.32
CA ARG A 76 1.33 -5.22 -6.36
C ARG A 76 0.71 -5.71 -5.05
N ASP A 77 -0.46 -6.36 -5.15
CA ASP A 77 -1.22 -6.79 -3.99
C ASP A 77 -0.45 -7.86 -3.19
N MET A 78 0.22 -8.80 -3.87
CA MET A 78 0.97 -9.88 -3.23
C MET A 78 2.28 -9.42 -2.61
N ALA A 79 3.08 -8.62 -3.32
CA ALA A 79 4.42 -8.23 -2.90
C ALA A 79 4.45 -7.02 -1.95
N PHE A 80 3.48 -6.09 -2.09
CA PHE A 80 3.49 -4.83 -1.36
C PHE A 80 2.26 -4.69 -0.45
N THR A 81 1.06 -4.60 -1.03
CA THR A 81 -0.16 -4.21 -0.28
C THR A 81 -0.50 -5.18 0.85
N THR A 82 -0.25 -6.48 0.66
CA THR A 82 -0.55 -7.51 1.67
C THR A 82 0.29 -7.34 2.93
N MET A 83 1.52 -6.82 2.85
CA MET A 83 2.37 -6.59 4.02
C MET A 83 1.72 -5.64 5.01
N GLY A 84 1.16 -4.52 4.53
CA GLY A 84 0.42 -3.57 5.37
C GLY A 84 -0.79 -4.21 6.07
N TYR A 85 -1.46 -5.16 5.41
CA TYR A 85 -2.56 -5.91 6.03
C TYR A 85 -2.07 -6.89 7.10
N VAL A 86 -0.97 -7.60 6.86
CA VAL A 86 -0.37 -8.53 7.83
C VAL A 86 0.07 -7.79 9.09
N VAL A 87 0.77 -6.67 8.93
CA VAL A 87 1.22 -5.82 10.05
C VAL A 87 0.02 -5.29 10.84
N MET A 88 -1.02 -4.78 10.16
CA MET A 88 -2.22 -4.30 10.85
C MET A 88 -2.92 -5.39 11.67
N GLN A 89 -3.03 -6.62 11.13
CA GLN A 89 -3.61 -7.72 11.89
C GLN A 89 -2.75 -8.14 13.09
N ALA A 90 -1.43 -8.07 12.96
CA ALA A 90 -0.51 -8.32 14.06
C ALA A 90 -0.68 -7.25 15.17
N GLN A 91 -0.78 -5.97 14.78
CA GLN A 91 -1.06 -4.85 15.70
C GLN A 91 -2.39 -5.03 16.44
N GLN A 92 -3.46 -5.41 15.73
CA GLN A 92 -4.75 -5.71 16.35
C GLN A 92 -4.69 -6.84 17.39
N ARG A 93 -3.82 -7.85 17.19
CA ARG A 93 -3.65 -8.97 18.12
C ARG A 93 -2.91 -8.60 19.39
N VAL A 94 -1.94 -7.69 19.30
CA VAL A 94 -1.20 -7.19 20.47
C VAL A 94 -1.83 -5.94 21.09
N GLY A 95 -2.97 -5.48 20.56
CA GLY A 95 -3.69 -4.32 21.08
C GLY A 95 -3.03 -2.98 20.76
N ALA A 96 -2.06 -2.92 19.85
CA ALA A 96 -1.39 -1.69 19.43
C ALA A 96 -2.13 -1.02 18.24
N PRO A 97 -2.10 0.32 18.11
CA PRO A 97 -2.74 1.01 17.00
C PRO A 97 -1.95 0.85 15.70
N CYS A 98 -2.66 0.90 14.57
CA CYS A 98 -2.07 0.86 13.24
C CYS A 98 -2.79 1.82 12.29
N TRP A 99 -2.07 2.74 11.64
CA TRP A 99 -2.60 3.62 10.62
C TRP A 99 -2.22 3.09 9.25
N ARG A 100 -3.22 2.61 8.50
CA ARG A 100 -3.01 2.11 7.14
C ARG A 100 -3.31 3.18 6.10
N TYR A 101 -2.42 3.37 5.12
CA TYR A 101 -2.67 4.25 3.98
C TYR A 101 -2.57 3.53 2.63
N TRP A 102 -3.18 4.16 1.63
CA TRP A 102 -3.03 3.84 0.21
C TRP A 102 -2.73 5.13 -0.53
N PHE A 103 -1.52 5.26 -1.08
CA PHE A 103 -1.11 6.45 -1.80
C PHE A 103 -1.44 6.30 -3.28
N ASP A 104 -2.24 7.21 -3.81
CA ASP A 104 -2.82 7.17 -5.14
C ASP A 104 -2.80 8.54 -5.81
N TYR A 105 -2.06 9.51 -5.26
CA TYR A 105 -1.92 10.83 -5.87
C TYR A 105 -0.83 10.82 -6.93
N VAL A 106 -1.07 11.57 -8.00
CA VAL A 106 -0.09 11.84 -9.05
C VAL A 106 -0.08 13.35 -9.29
N ALA A 107 1.11 13.94 -9.45
CA ALA A 107 1.21 15.35 -9.80
C ALA A 107 0.44 15.65 -11.09
N GLU A 108 -0.25 16.80 -11.16
CA GLU A 108 -1.21 17.08 -12.24
C GLU A 108 -0.55 16.96 -13.64
N ALA A 109 0.70 17.41 -13.77
CA ALA A 109 1.47 17.36 -15.02
C ALA A 109 1.84 15.92 -15.46
N GLU A 110 1.89 14.97 -14.53
CA GLU A 110 2.40 13.62 -14.78
C GLU A 110 1.30 12.55 -14.88
N HIS A 111 0.03 12.96 -14.95
CA HIS A 111 -1.09 12.02 -15.11
C HIS A 111 -1.00 11.12 -16.36
N ALA A 112 -0.35 11.63 -17.41
CA ALA A 112 -0.11 10.91 -18.66
C ALA A 112 1.07 9.94 -18.56
N THR A 113 2.08 10.25 -17.75
CA THR A 113 3.21 9.36 -17.47
C THR A 113 2.77 8.21 -16.56
N TYR A 114 2.14 8.55 -15.44
CA TYR A 114 1.69 7.60 -14.44
C TYR A 114 0.25 7.17 -14.69
N ILE A 115 0.02 6.52 -15.83
CA ILE A 115 -1.33 6.14 -16.28
C ILE A 115 -2.09 5.28 -15.26
N ASN A 116 -1.38 4.40 -14.56
CA ASN A 116 -1.93 3.35 -13.69
C ASN A 116 -1.97 3.70 -12.20
N GLY A 117 -1.48 4.90 -11.82
CA GLY A 117 -1.41 5.33 -10.42
C GLY A 117 0.01 5.69 -9.99
N ALA A 118 0.18 5.92 -8.69
CA ALA A 118 1.46 6.29 -8.10
C ALA A 118 2.43 5.10 -8.12
N TRP A 119 3.61 5.30 -8.70
CA TRP A 119 4.66 4.28 -8.75
C TRP A 119 5.31 4.05 -7.39
N HIS A 120 6.04 2.94 -7.27
CA HIS A 120 6.89 2.66 -6.12
C HIS A 120 7.81 3.84 -5.80
N GLY A 121 7.76 4.35 -4.56
CA GLY A 121 8.57 5.45 -4.08
C GLY A 121 8.08 6.87 -4.43
N ASN A 122 7.02 7.01 -5.25
CA ASN A 122 6.49 8.33 -5.63
C ASN A 122 5.96 9.13 -4.44
N GLU A 123 5.58 8.48 -3.33
CA GLU A 123 5.06 9.13 -2.14
C GLU A 123 6.16 9.79 -1.30
N VAL A 124 7.43 9.36 -1.45
CA VAL A 124 8.53 9.78 -0.59
C VAL A 124 8.70 11.31 -0.55
N PRO A 125 8.75 12.04 -1.68
CA PRO A 125 8.85 13.51 -1.65
C PRO A 125 7.65 14.21 -1.00
N TYR A 126 6.48 13.57 -0.98
CA TYR A 126 5.28 14.11 -0.31
C TYR A 126 5.38 13.93 1.21
N VAL A 127 5.90 12.78 1.66
CA VAL A 127 6.10 12.48 3.09
C VAL A 127 7.13 13.41 3.73
N PHE A 128 8.20 13.73 3.01
CA PHE A 128 9.27 14.60 3.49
C PHE A 128 9.04 16.09 3.24
N ASP A 129 7.93 16.45 2.58
CA ASP A 129 7.63 17.82 2.13
C ASP A 129 8.72 18.44 1.25
N THR A 130 9.38 17.63 0.42
CA THR A 130 10.47 18.06 -0.48
C THR A 130 10.07 18.07 -1.95
N LEU A 131 8.77 17.94 -2.25
CA LEU A 131 8.24 17.72 -3.59
C LEU A 131 8.68 18.82 -4.59
N GLY A 132 8.70 20.09 -4.14
CA GLY A 132 9.13 21.23 -4.95
C GLY A 132 10.65 21.41 -5.07
N GLU A 133 11.44 20.57 -4.39
CA GLU A 133 12.89 20.76 -4.24
C GLU A 133 13.70 19.68 -4.95
N VAL A 134 13.18 18.45 -5.03
CA VAL A 134 13.90 17.29 -5.54
C VAL A 134 13.62 17.04 -7.02
N GLU A 135 14.58 16.41 -7.70
CA GLU A 135 14.41 15.94 -9.08
C GLU A 135 13.73 14.56 -9.13
N PRO A 136 12.91 14.26 -10.15
CA PRO A 136 12.49 15.17 -11.23
C PRO A 136 11.32 16.10 -10.85
N SER A 137 10.73 15.95 -9.65
CA SER A 137 9.45 16.58 -9.32
C SER A 137 9.44 18.10 -9.40
N ARG A 138 10.51 18.76 -8.96
CA ARG A 138 10.65 20.22 -9.02
C ARG A 138 10.48 20.82 -10.43
N GLN A 139 10.62 20.01 -11.49
CA GLN A 139 10.48 20.47 -12.87
C GLN A 139 9.02 20.59 -13.33
N TYR A 140 8.10 19.85 -12.73
CA TYR A 140 6.73 19.71 -13.23
C TYR A 140 5.63 20.01 -12.20
N VAL A 141 5.95 20.04 -10.91
CA VAL A 141 4.94 20.24 -9.86
C VAL A 141 4.46 21.68 -9.80
N ASN A 142 3.17 21.85 -9.48
CA ASN A 142 2.54 23.15 -9.30
C ASN A 142 2.16 23.41 -7.82
N ALA A 143 1.60 24.58 -7.55
CA ALA A 143 1.24 24.98 -6.18
C ALA A 143 0.22 24.04 -5.49
N ARG A 144 -0.66 23.38 -6.25
CA ARG A 144 -1.62 22.41 -5.71
C ARG A 144 -0.93 21.10 -5.33
N ASP A 145 0.03 20.65 -6.12
CA ASP A 145 0.84 19.48 -5.80
C ASP A 145 1.63 19.70 -4.50
N VAL A 146 2.26 20.88 -4.38
CA VAL A 146 3.01 21.26 -3.16
C VAL A 146 2.08 21.39 -1.95
N GLN A 147 0.90 22.00 -2.11
CA GLN A 147 -0.10 22.05 -1.03
C GLN A 147 -0.57 20.64 -0.62
N PHE A 148 -0.72 19.74 -1.58
CA PHE A 148 -1.07 18.35 -1.29
C PHE A 148 0.04 17.64 -0.52
N ALA A 149 1.32 17.84 -0.89
CA ALA A 149 2.47 17.34 -0.16
C ALA A 149 2.50 17.82 1.30
N ALA A 150 2.27 19.11 1.55
CA ALA A 150 2.22 19.66 2.91
C ALA A 150 1.18 18.93 3.79
N HIS A 151 -0.02 18.66 3.26
CA HIS A 151 -1.03 17.88 3.99
C HIS A 151 -0.59 16.43 4.28
N VAL A 152 0.15 15.81 3.36
CA VAL A 152 0.69 14.46 3.56
C VAL A 152 1.76 14.50 4.65
N ALA A 153 2.72 15.42 4.59
CA ALA A 153 3.75 15.59 5.60
C ALA A 153 3.16 15.86 7.00
N ASP A 154 2.12 16.69 7.09
CA ASP A 154 1.40 16.98 8.35
C ASP A 154 0.84 15.73 9.02
N TYR A 155 0.38 14.72 8.26
CA TYR A 155 -0.04 13.45 8.84
C TYR A 155 1.12 12.67 9.44
N TRP A 156 2.29 12.67 8.79
CA TRP A 156 3.49 11.99 9.29
C TRP A 156 4.02 12.67 10.56
N VAL A 157 4.07 14.01 10.58
CA VAL A 157 4.43 14.78 11.77
C VAL A 157 3.42 14.54 12.91
N SER A 158 2.13 14.55 12.60
CA SER A 158 1.08 14.27 13.58
C SER A 158 1.20 12.85 14.14
N PHE A 159 1.52 11.86 13.31
CA PHE A 159 1.78 10.50 13.77
C PHE A 159 2.99 10.44 14.70
N ALA A 160 4.12 11.03 14.30
CA ALA A 160 5.33 11.03 15.10
C ALA A 160 5.12 11.68 16.48
N ARG A 161 4.29 12.72 16.55
CA ARG A 161 3.99 13.45 17.79
C ARG A 161 2.92 12.78 18.65
N ASP A 162 1.82 12.32 18.04
CA ASP A 162 0.58 12.00 18.76
C ASP A 162 0.24 10.50 18.81
N ALA A 163 0.92 9.65 18.03
CA ALA A 163 0.59 8.23 17.96
C ALA A 163 0.78 7.53 19.32
N GLY A 164 -0.20 6.70 19.69
CA GLY A 164 -0.22 6.00 20.98
C GLY A 164 -0.98 6.75 22.08
N HIS A 165 -1.00 8.08 22.05
CA HIS A 165 -1.86 8.90 22.92
C HIS A 165 -3.23 9.18 22.30
N ARG A 166 -3.28 9.32 20.98
CA ARG A 166 -4.51 9.53 20.21
C ARG A 166 -4.81 8.33 19.31
N ASP A 167 -6.10 8.03 19.21
CA ASP A 167 -6.63 6.99 18.30
C ASP A 167 -7.07 7.55 16.93
N SER A 168 -6.88 8.85 16.69
CA SER A 168 -7.18 9.53 15.44
C SER A 168 -6.21 10.67 15.19
N LEU A 169 -5.65 10.75 13.99
CA LEU A 169 -4.77 11.82 13.56
C LEU A 169 -5.60 12.96 12.93
N PRO A 170 -5.32 14.24 13.27
CA PRO A 170 -5.92 15.39 12.60
C PRO A 170 -5.35 15.57 11.19
N GLY A 171 -6.06 16.31 10.35
CA GLY A 171 -5.67 16.62 8.97
C GLY A 171 -6.90 16.90 8.10
N PRO A 172 -6.74 16.95 6.76
CA PRO A 172 -7.87 17.14 5.82
C PRO A 172 -9.03 16.16 6.00
N THR A 173 -8.74 14.96 6.51
CA THR A 173 -9.72 13.98 6.99
C THR A 173 -9.22 13.36 8.29
N HIS A 174 -10.06 13.30 9.31
CA HIS A 174 -9.68 12.61 10.55
C HIS A 174 -9.33 11.14 10.25
N TRP A 175 -8.12 10.72 10.61
CA TRP A 175 -7.61 9.40 10.29
C TRP A 175 -7.56 8.51 11.54
N PRO A 176 -8.60 7.70 11.79
CA PRO A 176 -8.63 6.79 12.92
C PRO A 176 -7.65 5.64 12.75
N ALA A 177 -7.04 5.20 13.85
CA ALA A 177 -6.25 3.98 13.89
C ALA A 177 -7.14 2.74 13.64
N CYS A 178 -6.57 1.75 12.97
CA CYS A 178 -7.05 0.39 13.01
C CYS A 178 -6.87 -0.17 14.42
N ARG A 179 -7.95 -0.74 14.95
CA ARG A 179 -8.03 -1.44 16.25
C ARG A 179 -8.84 -2.71 16.04
N LYS A 180 -8.92 -3.60 17.04
CA LYS A 180 -9.75 -4.81 16.94
C LYS A 180 -11.19 -4.42 16.57
N GLY A 181 -11.70 -5.00 15.47
CA GLY A 181 -13.03 -4.68 14.94
C GLY A 181 -13.11 -3.46 14.00
N ARG A 182 -12.04 -2.65 13.89
CA ARG A 182 -11.95 -1.51 12.98
C ARG A 182 -10.84 -1.72 11.96
N ASP A 183 -11.24 -1.91 10.71
CA ASP A 183 -10.37 -2.06 9.54
C ASP A 183 -10.66 -0.89 8.61
N VAL A 184 -9.86 0.17 8.74
CA VAL A 184 -10.02 1.44 8.05
C VAL A 184 -8.68 1.87 7.46
N LEU A 185 -8.70 2.34 6.23
CA LEU A 185 -7.52 2.81 5.53
C LEU A 185 -7.77 4.24 5.03
N LEU A 186 -6.76 5.10 5.11
CA LEU A 186 -6.80 6.41 4.46
C LEU A 186 -6.27 6.28 3.03
N ARG A 187 -7.12 6.54 2.04
CA ARG A 187 -6.67 6.84 0.67
C ARG A 187 -6.15 8.26 0.64
N ILE A 188 -4.90 8.40 0.21
CA ILE A 188 -4.20 9.66 0.00
C ILE A 188 -4.10 9.82 -1.51
N GLY A 189 -4.95 10.68 -2.07
CA GLY A 189 -5.28 10.68 -3.48
C GLY A 189 -6.47 9.75 -3.80
N VAL A 190 -7.29 10.16 -4.76
CA VAL A 190 -8.45 9.39 -5.23
C VAL A 190 -8.44 9.37 -6.75
N ASN A 191 -8.07 8.22 -7.32
CA ASN A 191 -7.94 8.02 -8.76
C ASN A 191 -6.95 9.03 -9.37
N LYS A 192 -5.74 9.14 -8.81
CA LYS A 192 -4.68 10.10 -9.21
C LYS A 192 -4.89 11.55 -8.77
N HIS A 193 -6.12 11.96 -8.47
CA HIS A 193 -6.42 13.34 -8.09
C HIS A 193 -6.28 13.61 -6.58
N ALA A 194 -6.10 14.89 -6.24
CA ALA A 194 -6.04 15.36 -4.85
C ALA A 194 -7.33 14.98 -4.10
N GLY A 195 -7.17 14.37 -2.93
CA GLY A 195 -8.29 14.00 -2.08
C GLY A 195 -7.87 13.07 -0.95
N PHE A 196 -8.65 13.05 0.12
CA PHE A 196 -8.45 12.18 1.27
C PHE A 196 -9.76 11.44 1.53
N LYS A 197 -9.70 10.11 1.63
CA LYS A 197 -10.92 9.30 1.81
C LYS A 197 -10.65 8.11 2.71
N LEU A 198 -11.49 7.93 3.73
CA LEU A 198 -11.50 6.70 4.51
C LEU A 198 -12.21 5.58 3.75
N GLU A 199 -11.56 4.42 3.67
CA GLU A 199 -12.12 3.20 3.11
C GLU A 199 -12.19 2.12 4.18
N ASN A 200 -13.38 1.56 4.38
CA ASN A 200 -13.57 0.44 5.29
C ASN A 200 -13.26 -0.87 4.58
N ARG A 201 -12.49 -1.75 5.24
CA ARG A 201 -12.17 -3.11 4.73
C ARG A 201 -11.54 -3.07 3.33
N PHE A 202 -10.71 -2.08 3.06
CA PHE A 202 -10.09 -1.85 1.75
C PHE A 202 -9.35 -3.10 1.26
N MET A 203 -9.79 -3.63 0.11
CA MET A 203 -9.27 -4.85 -0.54
C MET A 203 -9.24 -6.11 0.36
N ARG A 204 -10.04 -6.17 1.42
CA ARG A 204 -9.93 -7.21 2.48
C ARG A 204 -9.96 -8.64 1.95
N ALA A 205 -10.80 -8.94 0.95
CA ALA A 205 -10.88 -10.26 0.34
C ALA A 205 -9.56 -10.67 -0.34
N ARG A 206 -8.97 -9.76 -1.14
CA ARG A 206 -7.66 -9.95 -1.79
C ARG A 206 -6.56 -10.16 -0.76
N MET A 207 -6.47 -9.25 0.21
CA MET A 207 -5.44 -9.31 1.25
C MET A 207 -5.53 -10.58 2.09
N SER A 208 -6.75 -11.04 2.39
CA SER A 208 -6.97 -12.29 3.13
C SER A 208 -6.54 -13.52 2.32
N LEU A 209 -6.74 -13.51 1.00
CA LEU A 209 -6.24 -14.58 0.12
C LEU A 209 -4.71 -14.57 0.11
N PHE A 210 -4.08 -13.44 -0.24
CA PHE A 210 -2.63 -13.38 -0.38
C PHE A 210 -1.91 -13.63 0.93
N LYS A 211 -2.45 -13.17 2.07
CA LYS A 211 -1.94 -13.54 3.38
C LYS A 211 -1.84 -15.06 3.55
N ARG A 212 -2.87 -15.81 3.16
CA ARG A 212 -2.86 -17.29 3.24
C ARG A 212 -1.82 -17.88 2.29
N VAL A 213 -1.74 -17.35 1.06
CA VAL A 213 -0.73 -17.79 0.09
C VAL A 213 0.68 -17.59 0.65
N MET A 214 1.00 -16.41 1.18
CA MET A 214 2.29 -16.09 1.79
C MET A 214 2.63 -17.05 2.94
N LYS A 215 1.68 -17.33 3.84
CA LYS A 215 1.90 -18.26 4.96
C LYS A 215 2.22 -19.69 4.51
N HIS A 216 1.70 -20.13 3.36
CA HIS A 216 1.80 -21.52 2.91
C HIS A 216 2.82 -21.77 1.78
N HIS A 217 3.29 -20.72 1.10
CA HIS A 217 4.19 -20.84 -0.04
C HIS A 217 5.53 -20.11 0.14
N VAL A 218 5.73 -19.37 1.25
CA VAL A 218 7.06 -18.88 1.65
C VAL A 218 7.68 -19.94 2.57
N ASN A 219 8.19 -21.02 1.97
CA ASN A 219 9.28 -21.76 2.58
C ASN A 219 10.55 -21.10 2.04
N LEU A 220 11.27 -20.41 2.93
CA LEU A 220 12.63 -19.96 2.63
C LEU A 220 13.53 -21.16 2.92
N ASP A 221 13.73 -22.01 1.92
CA ASP A 221 14.90 -22.89 1.85
C ASP A 221 16.10 -22.06 1.35
#